data_AF-A0A418N9U2-F1
#
_entry.id   AF-A0A418N9U2-F1
#
_cell.length_a   1.000
_cell.length_b   1.000
_cell.length_c   1.000
_cell.angle_alpha   90.00
_cell.angle_beta   90.00
_cell.angle_gamma   90.00
#
_symmetry.space_group_name_H-M   'P 1'
#
loop_
_entity.id
_entity.type
_entity.pdbx_description
1 polymer ?
#
loop_
_entity_poly.entity_id
_entity_poly.type
_entity_poly.pdbx_seq_one_letter_code
_entity_poly.pdbx_strand_id
1 'polypeptide(L)'
;MKRLCLYPIGLLMFLLLLNACSPGETPPQEDDPKEQDSIPLDISLEQMSLQDLNDEPVRTAISRLSSMGGTTTSKNMGSDLYGFTVDTSMVKVITHDDVTSYTFPIKRDRNDGSFFENLVLQRNPSGNLQAFLVRYHLKDGIRALAEHGSFSFEGRRELFSLDLERLDVGIVEKNDTCYDVVELWCHFGGTDHPAGEMCILEAQLTGDDRLFYKESMVCLIGGSGSGIPGEPDLGNGEGGNGGGAGFEDPYIITAPTNVSLYEFQLKEFASGKLSQAERGYYNSDSNIKNIVDGYLIDNGVTNLAMFKAKNHLSLGHDLSLTPQQFVWYFQHRDSGEVEDLKQYLQDQSNSAKAKAFGKESISAWMDNGEVDFEEEIIYDAELLDCQKAILQDLKNTPESRISEILNDFSGETQGSRDYGWRVKTAYLGSGKENAKTTFFLTIAETKINNDRMKDATDLMLAATFIHEAIHAWLGFHFNDDPNSVYEEYEVYYNQYISQQATPNNIGHDVMADILRSKISNALKAYGESKGYALDDFVYEALAWSGLTEKEGPNNINNIHPKFVEYVPNPEVRSKILNILHAETHNQIGFGNAMPQGQQACN
;
A
#
# COMPACT_ATOMS: atom_id res chain seq x y z
N MET A 1 -4.31 22.51 -58.49
CA MET A 1 -4.74 23.86 -58.93
C MET A 1 -4.04 24.93 -58.06
N LYS A 2 -4.17 26.24 -58.34
CA LYS A 2 -3.57 27.34 -57.52
C LYS A 2 -4.46 27.64 -56.27
N ARG A 3 -4.06 28.30 -55.17
CA ARG A 3 -2.89 29.15 -54.78
C ARG A 3 -2.43 28.75 -53.35
N LEU A 4 -1.24 29.00 -52.78
CA LEU A 4 -0.01 29.76 -53.13
C LEU A 4 0.05 31.27 -52.76
N CYS A 5 0.49 31.57 -51.53
CA CYS A 5 1.25 32.75 -51.01
C CYS A 5 2.04 32.29 -49.73
N LEU A 6 3.19 32.77 -49.23
CA LEU A 6 4.15 33.87 -49.51
C LEU A 6 4.13 35.13 -48.58
N TYR A 7 4.85 35.05 -47.45
CA TYR A 7 6.12 35.77 -47.08
C TYR A 7 6.64 36.96 -47.93
N PRO A 8 7.67 37.74 -47.48
CA PRO A 8 8.10 38.18 -46.12
C PRO A 8 8.49 39.69 -46.07
N ILE A 9 9.31 40.13 -45.08
CA ILE A 9 10.31 41.26 -45.02
C ILE A 9 10.25 41.93 -43.63
N GLY A 10 11.36 42.27 -42.95
CA GLY A 10 12.77 42.14 -43.32
C GLY A 10 13.76 42.42 -42.18
N LEU A 11 15.06 42.37 -42.50
CA LEU A 11 16.20 42.40 -41.56
C LEU A 11 16.89 43.78 -41.56
N LEU A 12 17.38 44.25 -40.40
CA LEU A 12 18.46 45.22 -40.34
C LEU A 12 19.35 45.02 -39.09
N MET A 13 20.67 45.07 -39.28
CA MET A 13 21.66 45.18 -38.18
C MET A 13 22.07 46.65 -38.00
N PHE A 14 22.76 46.98 -36.90
CA PHE A 14 24.24 47.19 -36.87
C PHE A 14 24.70 48.22 -35.79
N LEU A 15 25.93 48.03 -35.31
CA LEU A 15 26.79 48.92 -34.48
C LEU A 15 26.43 49.25 -33.01
N LEU A 16 27.42 49.02 -32.15
CA LEU A 16 27.59 49.64 -30.83
C LEU A 16 28.04 51.10 -30.94
N LEU A 17 27.99 51.86 -29.84
CA LEU A 17 29.15 52.63 -29.33
C LEU A 17 28.94 53.05 -27.85
N LEU A 18 29.97 53.64 -27.22
CA LEU A 18 30.12 53.78 -25.76
C LEU A 18 30.19 55.24 -25.25
N ASN A 19 30.02 55.39 -23.93
CA ASN A 19 30.48 56.48 -23.03
C ASN A 19 29.75 57.83 -23.01
N ALA A 20 29.21 58.19 -21.82
CA ALA A 20 29.59 59.39 -21.05
C ALA A 20 29.00 59.38 -19.61
N CYS A 21 29.67 60.05 -18.66
CA CYS A 21 29.14 60.42 -17.34
C CYS A 21 28.50 61.84 -17.41
N SER A 22 27.92 62.48 -16.38
CA SER A 22 27.95 62.27 -14.91
C SER A 22 26.63 62.76 -14.24
N PRO A 23 26.53 63.25 -12.98
CA PRO A 23 25.48 62.81 -12.05
C PRO A 23 24.22 63.70 -12.03
N GLY A 24 23.15 63.15 -11.44
CA GLY A 24 21.98 63.89 -10.95
C GLY A 24 21.83 63.67 -9.43
N GLU A 25 21.38 64.69 -8.71
CA GLU A 25 21.45 64.75 -7.24
C GLU A 25 20.32 63.98 -6.54
N THR A 26 20.62 63.37 -5.39
CA THR A 26 19.65 62.65 -4.55
C THR A 26 18.84 63.59 -3.65
N PRO A 27 17.53 63.35 -3.45
CA PRO A 27 16.78 63.86 -2.30
C PRO A 27 17.39 63.34 -0.97
N PRO A 28 17.14 64.01 0.17
CA PRO A 28 17.74 63.65 1.45
C PRO A 28 17.16 62.35 2.03
N GLN A 29 17.93 61.73 2.94
CA GLN A 29 17.47 60.63 3.80
C GLN A 29 16.30 61.09 4.69
N GLU A 30 15.29 60.24 4.80
CA GLU A 30 14.61 60.00 6.09
C GLU A 30 15.28 58.76 6.73
N ASP A 31 15.16 58.62 8.05
CA ASP A 31 16.08 57.85 8.89
C ASP A 31 16.09 56.32 8.63
N ASP A 32 17.23 55.68 8.94
CA ASP A 32 17.38 54.23 8.90
C ASP A 32 16.32 53.54 9.79
N PRO A 33 15.50 52.62 9.24
CA PRO A 33 14.99 51.53 10.07
C PRO A 33 16.21 50.72 10.49
N LYS A 34 16.50 50.72 11.80
CA LYS A 34 17.65 50.01 12.37
C LYS A 34 17.73 48.59 11.81
N GLU A 35 18.93 48.20 11.39
CA GLU A 35 19.29 46.83 11.10
C GLU A 35 18.93 45.97 12.33
N GLN A 36 17.85 45.21 12.23
CA GLN A 36 17.37 44.32 13.29
C GLN A 36 18.13 43.02 13.12
N ASP A 37 19.10 42.78 14.00
CA ASP A 37 19.93 41.57 14.00
C ASP A 37 19.05 40.32 13.94
N SER A 38 19.09 39.60 12.81
CA SER A 38 18.41 38.33 12.64
C SER A 38 19.10 37.29 13.52
N ILE A 39 18.47 36.95 14.65
CA ILE A 39 19.02 35.97 15.60
C ILE A 39 19.10 34.60 14.89
N PRO A 40 20.29 33.98 14.81
CA PRO A 40 20.40 32.60 14.35
C PRO A 40 19.63 31.71 15.34
N LEU A 41 18.61 31.00 14.86
CA LEU A 41 17.81 30.10 15.68
C LEU A 41 18.64 28.87 16.07
N ASP A 42 19.30 28.93 17.23
CA ASP A 42 19.99 27.79 17.86
C ASP A 42 18.97 26.89 18.60
N ILE A 43 17.95 26.48 17.84
CA ILE A 43 16.83 25.67 18.32
C ILE A 43 16.48 24.57 17.33
N SER A 44 16.29 23.35 17.84
CA SER A 44 15.62 22.27 17.10
C SER A 44 14.31 21.89 17.79
N LEU A 45 13.31 21.50 16.99
CA LEU A 45 12.14 20.77 17.45
C LEU A 45 11.95 19.56 16.53
N GLU A 46 12.10 18.37 17.08
CA GLU A 46 11.89 17.09 16.40
C GLU A 46 10.65 16.38 16.94
N GLN A 47 10.03 15.52 16.13
CA GLN A 47 8.90 14.68 16.53
C GLN A 47 9.15 13.22 16.15
N MET A 48 9.09 12.32 17.12
CA MET A 48 9.43 10.89 16.94
C MET A 48 8.70 9.99 17.95
N SER A 49 8.71 8.67 17.75
CA SER A 49 8.20 7.74 18.77
C SER A 49 9.22 7.52 19.89
N LEU A 50 8.77 6.97 21.02
CA LEU A 50 9.68 6.56 22.10
C LEU A 50 10.65 5.43 21.68
N GLN A 51 10.34 4.67 20.61
CA GLN A 51 11.22 3.59 20.14
C GLN A 51 12.41 4.13 19.36
N ASP A 52 12.19 5.19 18.58
CA ASP A 52 13.20 5.86 17.74
C ASP A 52 14.08 6.83 18.55
N LEU A 53 13.60 7.28 19.72
CA LEU A 53 14.28 8.22 20.59
C LEU A 53 15.64 7.69 21.08
N ASN A 54 16.73 8.27 20.60
CA ASN A 54 18.10 7.87 20.92
C ASN A 54 18.60 8.37 22.30
N ASP A 55 17.77 8.27 23.34
CA ASP A 55 18.12 8.56 24.73
C ASP A 55 17.73 7.38 25.64
N GLU A 56 18.72 6.63 26.12
CA GLU A 56 18.51 5.50 27.04
C GLU A 56 17.97 5.94 28.42
N PRO A 57 18.48 7.00 29.08
CA PRO A 57 17.88 7.54 30.31
C PRO A 57 16.39 7.89 30.19
N VAL A 58 15.96 8.58 29.13
CA VAL A 58 14.53 8.94 28.92
C VAL A 58 13.70 7.68 28.67
N ARG A 59 14.13 6.77 27.78
CA ARG A 59 13.42 5.50 27.54
C ARG A 59 13.32 4.65 28.81
N THR A 60 14.37 4.64 29.63
CA THR A 60 14.40 4.01 30.95
C THR A 60 13.40 4.65 31.91
N ALA A 61 13.35 5.98 32.01
CA ALA A 61 12.44 6.70 32.91
C ALA A 61 10.96 6.47 32.54
N ILE A 62 10.61 6.52 31.25
CA ILE A 62 9.24 6.25 30.78
C ILE A 62 8.86 4.77 30.99
N SER A 63 9.79 3.84 30.74
CA SER A 63 9.59 2.41 31.00
C SER A 63 9.33 2.14 32.49
N ARG A 64 10.12 2.75 33.38
CA ARG A 64 9.90 2.65 34.84
C ARG A 64 8.54 3.21 35.24
N LEU A 65 8.20 4.42 34.80
CA LEU A 65 6.89 5.05 35.07
C LEU A 65 5.71 4.15 34.65
N SER A 66 5.82 3.51 33.48
CA SER A 66 4.83 2.56 32.96
C SER A 66 4.77 1.25 33.75
N SER A 67 5.89 0.80 34.33
CA SER A 67 5.98 -0.43 35.13
C SER A 67 5.48 -0.29 36.57
N MET A 68 5.17 0.93 37.03
CA MET A 68 4.79 1.23 38.41
C MET A 68 3.27 1.07 38.69
N GLY A 69 2.51 0.55 37.73
CA GLY A 69 1.16 0.01 37.95
C GLY A 69 1.19 -1.30 38.74
N GLY A 70 0.16 -1.56 39.55
CA GLY A 70 0.11 -2.70 40.45
C GLY A 70 -0.01 -4.04 39.74
N THR A 71 0.56 -5.11 40.35
CA THR A 71 0.47 -6.48 39.82
C THR A 71 -0.95 -7.04 39.91
N THR A 72 -1.82 -6.71 38.95
CA THR A 72 -3.08 -7.41 38.68
C THR A 72 -3.17 -7.80 37.21
N THR A 73 -3.68 -9.00 36.92
CA THR A 73 -3.62 -9.59 35.58
C THR A 73 -4.74 -9.07 34.68
N SER A 74 -4.50 -7.93 34.01
CA SER A 74 -5.27 -7.47 32.86
C SER A 74 -4.36 -6.82 31.82
N LYS A 75 -4.68 -6.96 30.53
CA LYS A 75 -3.94 -6.30 29.45
C LYS A 75 -4.40 -4.84 29.31
N ASN A 76 -3.77 -3.94 30.06
CA ASN A 76 -3.60 -2.51 29.76
C ASN A 76 -2.50 -1.97 30.68
N MET A 77 -1.43 -1.40 30.12
CA MET A 77 -0.32 -0.84 30.93
C MET A 77 -0.61 0.62 31.26
N GLY A 78 -0.77 0.93 32.55
CA GLY A 78 -0.97 2.29 33.04
C GLY A 78 -0.45 2.47 34.46
N SER A 79 -0.11 3.72 34.82
CA SER A 79 0.56 4.01 36.10
C SER A 79 -0.47 4.33 37.20
N ASP A 80 -0.77 3.35 38.03
CA ASP A 80 -1.66 3.51 39.20
C ASP A 80 -1.16 4.61 40.16
N LEU A 81 0.15 4.88 40.21
CA LEU A 81 0.75 5.84 41.15
C LEU A 81 0.28 7.29 40.93
N TYR A 82 0.02 7.69 39.68
CA TYR A 82 -0.33 9.08 39.34
C TYR A 82 -1.67 9.22 38.61
N GLY A 83 -2.36 8.12 38.33
CA GLY A 83 -3.65 8.13 37.64
C GLY A 83 -3.57 8.70 36.22
N PHE A 84 -2.51 8.35 35.49
CA PHE A 84 -2.37 8.65 34.07
C PHE A 84 -1.59 7.57 33.29
N THR A 85 -1.81 7.55 31.98
CA THR A 85 -0.99 6.85 30.98
C THR A 85 -0.19 7.87 30.17
N VAL A 86 1.04 7.53 29.80
CA VAL A 86 1.87 8.31 28.87
C VAL A 86 1.58 7.83 27.44
N ASP A 87 1.40 8.76 26.50
CA ASP A 87 1.40 8.38 25.08
C ASP A 87 2.84 8.33 24.57
N THR A 88 3.24 7.18 24.06
CA THR A 88 4.62 6.90 23.61
C THR A 88 4.74 6.82 22.09
N SER A 89 3.64 7.02 21.35
CA SER A 89 3.63 7.11 19.89
C SER A 89 4.31 8.38 19.37
N MET A 90 4.26 9.46 20.15
CA MET A 90 4.73 10.79 19.74
C MET A 90 5.35 11.52 20.94
N VAL A 91 6.62 11.89 20.77
CA VAL A 91 7.43 12.71 21.67
C VAL A 91 7.87 13.94 20.89
N LYS A 92 7.65 15.14 21.43
CA LYS A 92 8.29 16.36 20.91
C LYS A 92 9.61 16.59 21.65
N VAL A 93 10.71 16.70 20.92
CA VAL A 93 12.05 16.95 21.48
C VAL A 93 12.47 18.37 21.10
N ILE A 94 12.69 19.26 22.08
CA ILE A 94 13.33 20.57 21.83
C ILE A 94 14.79 20.51 22.28
N THR A 95 15.70 21.05 21.47
CA THR A 95 17.06 21.42 21.91
C THR A 95 17.21 22.93 21.79
N HIS A 96 17.78 23.59 22.81
CA HIS A 96 18.15 25.01 22.80
C HIS A 96 19.34 25.20 23.75
N ASP A 97 20.40 25.86 23.29
CA ASP A 97 21.71 25.90 23.98
C ASP A 97 22.14 24.48 24.46
N ASP A 98 22.67 24.38 25.68
CA ASP A 98 23.02 23.12 26.37
C ASP A 98 21.80 22.39 27.02
N VAL A 99 20.56 22.69 26.62
CA VAL A 99 19.34 22.08 27.18
C VAL A 99 18.54 21.28 26.14
N THR A 100 18.13 20.08 26.52
CA THR A 100 17.21 19.24 25.74
C THR A 100 15.98 18.89 26.57
N SER A 101 14.77 19.09 26.04
CA SER A 101 13.52 18.66 26.68
C SER A 101 12.70 17.72 25.80
N TYR A 102 11.94 16.85 26.46
CA TYR A 102 11.17 15.76 25.86
C TYR A 102 9.73 15.87 26.39
N THR A 103 8.83 16.38 25.55
CA THR A 103 7.42 16.61 25.91
C THR A 103 6.55 15.45 25.42
N PHE A 104 5.98 14.72 26.37
CA PHE A 104 5.09 13.59 26.16
C PHE A 104 3.63 13.97 26.46
N PRO A 105 2.66 13.62 25.60
CA PRO A 105 1.25 13.69 25.97
C PRO A 105 0.93 12.69 27.09
N ILE A 106 -0.02 13.02 27.97
CA ILE A 106 -0.61 12.06 28.91
C ILE A 106 -2.14 12.00 28.81
N LYS A 107 -2.72 10.89 29.25
CA LYS A 107 -4.18 10.66 29.31
C LYS A 107 -4.59 10.24 30.72
N ARG A 108 -5.71 10.76 31.20
CA ARG A 108 -6.37 10.34 32.45
C ARG A 108 -7.71 9.67 32.16
N ASP A 109 -8.09 8.72 33.00
CA ASP A 109 -9.41 8.06 32.95
C ASP A 109 -10.58 9.04 33.18
N ARG A 110 -10.29 10.22 33.76
CA ARG A 110 -11.23 11.31 33.96
C ARG A 110 -10.54 12.65 33.67
N ASN A 111 -11.02 13.31 32.63
CA ASN A 111 -10.78 14.72 32.32
C ASN A 111 -12.11 15.27 31.79
N ASP A 112 -12.50 16.46 32.22
CA ASP A 112 -13.74 17.14 31.80
C ASP A 112 -13.53 18.12 30.63
N GLY A 113 -12.29 18.27 30.17
CA GLY A 113 -11.89 19.19 29.11
C GLY A 113 -11.53 20.60 29.60
N SER A 114 -11.48 20.84 30.92
CA SER A 114 -11.00 22.11 31.50
C SER A 114 -9.48 22.26 31.49
N PHE A 115 -8.73 21.18 31.26
CA PHE A 115 -7.27 21.21 31.14
C PHE A 115 -6.74 20.10 30.21
N PHE A 116 -5.47 20.21 29.85
CA PHE A 116 -4.66 19.07 29.39
C PHE A 116 -3.30 19.05 30.09
N GLU A 117 -2.57 17.95 30.00
CA GLU A 117 -1.31 17.75 30.71
C GLU A 117 -0.26 17.12 29.80
N ASN A 118 1.00 17.51 29.99
CA ASN A 118 2.16 16.86 29.41
C ASN A 118 3.15 16.45 30.50
N LEU A 119 3.74 15.27 30.32
CA LEU A 119 4.92 14.84 31.05
C LEU A 119 6.14 15.43 30.31
N VAL A 120 6.89 16.31 30.97
CA VAL A 120 8.09 16.93 30.42
C VAL A 120 9.29 16.40 31.16
N LEU A 121 10.22 15.78 30.44
CA LEU A 121 11.56 15.50 30.94
C LEU A 121 12.51 16.55 30.36
N GLN A 122 13.49 17.00 31.15
CA GLN A 122 14.48 17.98 30.70
C GLN A 122 15.87 17.58 31.19
N ARG A 123 16.84 17.59 30.28
CA ARG A 123 18.27 17.47 30.57
C ARG A 123 18.83 18.88 30.72
N ASN A 124 19.36 19.21 31.91
CA ASN A 124 20.00 20.50 32.16
C ASN A 124 21.48 20.50 31.68
N PRO A 125 22.18 21.66 31.65
CA PRO A 125 23.57 21.73 31.15
C PRO A 125 24.60 20.92 31.95
N SER A 126 24.24 20.42 33.14
CA SER A 126 25.07 19.47 33.90
C SER A 126 24.81 18.01 33.52
N GLY A 127 24.01 17.76 32.48
CA GLY A 127 23.62 16.43 32.01
C GLY A 127 22.54 15.73 32.85
N ASN A 128 22.07 16.36 33.94
CA ASN A 128 21.09 15.77 34.84
C ASN A 128 19.69 15.81 34.23
N LEU A 129 18.99 14.67 34.25
CA LEU A 129 17.61 14.55 33.81
C LEU A 129 16.66 14.90 34.96
N GLN A 130 15.68 15.75 34.71
CA GLN A 130 14.61 16.15 35.62
C GLN A 130 13.25 15.79 34.97
N ALA A 131 12.19 15.60 35.76
CA ALA A 131 10.86 15.29 35.24
C ALA A 131 9.75 16.08 35.95
N PHE A 132 8.86 16.67 35.17
CA PHE A 132 7.77 17.54 35.59
C PHE A 132 6.47 17.10 34.93
N LEU A 133 5.34 17.28 35.61
CA LEU A 133 4.04 17.24 34.97
C LEU A 133 3.53 18.69 34.81
N VAL A 134 3.38 19.13 33.57
CA VAL A 134 2.86 20.47 33.22
C VAL A 134 1.38 20.35 32.88
N ARG A 135 0.53 21.07 33.61
CA ARG A 135 -0.90 21.20 33.33
C ARG A 135 -1.21 22.56 32.73
N TYR A 136 -1.94 22.55 31.63
CA TYR A 136 -2.44 23.72 30.93
C TYR A 136 -3.95 23.83 31.18
N HIS A 137 -4.36 24.74 32.06
CA HIS A 137 -5.78 25.05 32.31
C HIS A 137 -6.32 25.88 31.16
N LEU A 138 -7.47 25.50 30.61
CA LEU A 138 -8.05 26.09 29.41
C LEU A 138 -9.09 27.14 29.79
N LYS A 139 -8.88 28.38 29.36
CA LYS A 139 -9.80 29.51 29.58
C LYS A 139 -11.01 29.45 28.65
N ASP A 140 -10.75 29.30 27.35
CA ASP A 140 -11.74 29.33 26.27
C ASP A 140 -11.74 28.01 25.46
N GLY A 141 -11.19 26.93 26.05
CA GLY A 141 -11.02 25.62 25.41
C GLY A 141 -9.81 25.55 24.48
N ILE A 142 -9.88 24.64 23.50
CA ILE A 142 -8.86 24.44 22.44
C ILE A 142 -9.51 24.64 21.07
N ARG A 143 -8.83 25.36 20.19
CA ARG A 143 -9.18 25.53 18.76
C ARG A 143 -8.12 24.85 17.90
N ALA A 144 -8.49 23.80 17.18
CA ALA A 144 -7.58 23.13 16.24
C ALA A 144 -7.22 24.03 15.04
N LEU A 145 -5.97 23.91 14.57
CA LEU A 145 -5.41 24.57 13.39
C LEU A 145 -4.84 23.50 12.46
N ALA A 146 -5.75 22.77 11.82
CA ALA A 146 -5.43 21.60 10.99
C ALA A 146 -4.52 21.90 9.79
N GLU A 147 -4.45 23.14 9.34
CA GLU A 147 -3.55 23.58 8.26
C GLU A 147 -2.08 23.56 8.68
N HIS A 148 -1.77 23.74 9.97
CA HIS A 148 -0.41 23.81 10.51
C HIS A 148 -0.12 22.73 11.57
N GLY A 149 -0.92 21.65 11.59
CA GLY A 149 -0.70 20.48 12.45
C GLY A 149 -0.79 20.73 13.96
N SER A 150 -1.39 21.83 14.39
CA SER A 150 -1.37 22.28 15.80
C SER A 150 -2.73 22.86 16.26
N PHE A 151 -2.73 23.62 17.35
CA PHE A 151 -3.93 24.09 18.05
C PHE A 151 -3.67 25.36 18.86
N SER A 152 -4.52 26.38 18.77
CA SER A 152 -4.44 27.54 19.66
C SER A 152 -5.23 27.28 20.96
N PHE A 153 -4.68 27.70 22.10
CA PHE A 153 -5.34 27.67 23.41
C PHE A 153 -4.86 28.85 24.26
N GLU A 154 -5.61 29.22 25.30
CA GLU A 154 -5.20 30.25 26.26
C GLU A 154 -5.61 29.86 27.70
N GLY A 155 -4.87 30.36 28.70
CA GLY A 155 -5.12 30.09 30.12
C GLY A 155 -3.85 29.97 30.98
N ARG A 156 -3.97 29.38 32.18
CA ARG A 156 -2.88 29.33 33.18
C ARG A 156 -2.13 27.98 33.17
N ARG A 157 -0.87 28.01 33.58
CA ARG A 157 0.00 26.83 33.72
C ARG A 157 0.14 26.44 35.19
N GLU A 158 0.28 25.15 35.46
CA GLU A 158 0.44 24.58 36.81
C GLU A 158 1.45 23.42 36.72
N LEU A 159 2.40 23.37 37.66
CA LEU A 159 3.48 22.37 37.69
C LEU A 159 3.29 21.39 38.85
N PHE A 160 3.58 20.11 38.60
CA PHE A 160 3.71 19.10 39.65
C PHE A 160 5.06 18.39 39.54
N SER A 161 5.77 18.30 40.67
CA SER A 161 6.96 17.44 40.79
C SER A 161 6.56 15.96 40.82
N LEU A 162 7.31 15.13 40.09
CA LEU A 162 7.20 13.66 40.18
C LEU A 162 8.21 13.12 41.21
N ASP A 163 8.01 11.88 41.67
CA ASP A 163 8.90 11.21 42.63
C ASP A 163 10.15 10.71 41.91
N LEU A 164 11.15 11.59 41.79
CA LEU A 164 12.34 11.34 40.97
C LEU A 164 13.24 10.23 41.54
N GLU A 165 13.21 9.98 42.86
CA GLU A 165 13.87 8.83 43.50
C GLU A 165 13.35 7.49 42.96
N ARG A 166 12.06 7.42 42.57
CA ARG A 166 11.46 6.23 41.96
C ARG A 166 11.66 6.12 40.46
N LEU A 167 11.90 7.25 39.78
CA LEU A 167 12.17 7.30 38.34
C LEU A 167 13.65 7.14 38.00
N ASP A 168 14.55 7.22 39.00
CA ASP A 168 16.02 7.13 38.86
C ASP A 168 16.58 8.26 37.97
N VAL A 169 16.04 9.46 38.22
CA VAL A 169 16.46 10.74 37.65
C VAL A 169 16.77 11.72 38.80
N GLY A 170 17.24 12.92 38.51
CA GLY A 170 17.96 13.78 39.47
C GLY A 170 17.21 14.14 40.77
N ILE A 171 17.97 14.51 41.80
CA ILE A 171 17.41 14.96 43.08
C ILE A 171 16.65 16.28 42.88
N VAL A 172 15.38 16.35 43.29
CA VAL A 172 14.64 17.61 43.44
C VAL A 172 15.02 18.25 44.77
N GLU A 173 15.45 19.50 44.77
CA GLU A 173 15.50 20.29 46.00
C GLU A 173 14.06 20.57 46.47
N LYS A 174 13.66 19.95 47.59
CA LYS A 174 12.36 20.18 48.22
C LYS A 174 12.33 21.54 48.93
N ASN A 175 12.00 22.60 48.19
CA ASN A 175 11.68 23.95 48.67
C ASN A 175 10.73 24.66 47.68
N ASP A 176 10.27 25.85 48.04
CA ASP A 176 9.41 26.69 47.20
C ASP A 176 10.17 27.29 46.01
N THR A 177 10.31 26.54 44.92
CA THR A 177 11.02 26.97 43.70
C THR A 177 10.03 27.42 42.62
N CYS A 178 10.18 28.65 42.14
CA CYS A 178 9.53 29.15 40.94
C CYS A 178 10.32 28.76 39.70
N TYR A 179 9.62 28.31 38.65
CA TYR A 179 10.19 27.97 37.35
C TYR A 179 9.52 28.79 36.25
N ASP A 180 10.30 29.27 35.29
CA ASP A 180 9.73 29.80 34.05
C ASP A 180 9.41 28.65 33.10
N VAL A 181 8.11 28.45 32.84
CA VAL A 181 7.63 27.53 31.81
C VAL A 181 7.77 28.23 30.46
N VAL A 182 8.78 27.82 29.70
CA VAL A 182 9.14 28.37 28.39
C VAL A 182 8.51 27.50 27.32
N GLU A 183 7.49 28.02 26.64
CA GLU A 183 6.78 27.30 25.59
C GLU A 183 7.21 27.78 24.21
N LEU A 184 7.53 26.87 23.30
CA LEU A 184 7.79 27.25 21.90
C LEU A 184 6.47 27.44 21.15
N TRP A 185 6.24 28.66 20.66
CA TRP A 185 5.06 29.11 19.93
C TRP A 185 5.40 29.55 18.50
N CYS A 186 4.35 29.71 17.72
CA CYS A 186 4.38 29.82 16.27
C CYS A 186 3.19 30.65 15.81
N HIS A 187 3.45 31.68 14.99
CA HIS A 187 2.41 32.54 14.41
C HIS A 187 2.08 32.12 12.98
N PHE A 188 0.84 31.71 12.72
CA PHE A 188 0.39 31.29 11.39
C PHE A 188 -1.05 31.74 11.11
N GLY A 189 -1.31 32.27 9.91
CA GLY A 189 -2.65 32.67 9.48
C GLY A 189 -3.34 33.70 10.39
N GLY A 190 -2.56 34.53 11.11
CA GLY A 190 -3.08 35.48 12.10
C GLY A 190 -3.50 34.84 13.43
N THR A 191 -3.05 33.62 13.73
CA THR A 191 -3.34 32.90 14.98
C THR A 191 -2.05 32.33 15.59
N ASP A 192 -1.86 32.56 16.89
CA ASP A 192 -0.76 31.97 17.66
C ASP A 192 -1.09 30.54 18.09
N HIS A 193 -0.11 29.63 18.03
CA HIS A 193 -0.22 28.27 18.56
C HIS A 193 1.13 27.69 19.00
N PRO A 194 1.17 26.60 19.81
CA PRO A 194 2.38 25.87 20.08
C PRO A 194 3.01 25.34 18.79
N ALA A 195 4.34 25.37 18.72
CA ALA A 195 5.06 24.91 17.55
C ALA A 195 4.90 23.39 17.32
N GLY A 196 4.94 23.03 16.04
CA GLY A 196 5.14 21.67 15.55
C GLY A 196 6.21 21.70 14.45
N GLU A 197 6.55 20.53 13.92
CA GLU A 197 7.57 20.36 12.86
C GLU A 197 7.39 21.34 11.68
N MET A 198 6.14 21.54 11.21
CA MET A 198 5.82 22.50 10.15
C MET A 198 6.27 23.95 10.45
N CYS A 199 6.22 24.38 11.71
CA CYS A 199 6.70 25.72 12.09
C CYS A 199 8.20 25.86 11.93
N ILE A 200 8.97 24.79 12.20
CA ILE A 200 10.41 24.76 11.99
C ILE A 200 10.72 24.75 10.49
N LEU A 201 10.05 23.87 9.74
CA LEU A 201 10.24 23.74 8.30
C LEU A 201 9.92 25.05 7.57
N GLU A 202 8.79 25.70 7.87
CA GLU A 202 8.46 26.97 7.23
C GLU A 202 9.36 28.12 7.69
N ALA A 203 9.75 28.22 8.97
CA ALA A 203 10.72 29.22 9.43
C ALA A 203 12.10 29.04 8.76
N GLN A 204 12.57 27.81 8.60
CA GLN A 204 13.82 27.50 7.88
C GLN A 204 13.73 27.82 6.37
N LEU A 205 12.55 27.71 5.77
CA LEU A 205 12.31 28.01 4.35
C LEU A 205 12.11 29.51 4.06
N THR A 206 11.55 30.28 5.00
CA THR A 206 11.23 31.70 4.80
C THR A 206 12.20 32.66 5.48
N GLY A 207 12.87 32.24 6.56
CA GLY A 207 13.74 33.08 7.37
C GLY A 207 13.00 34.18 8.13
N ASP A 208 11.75 33.94 8.55
CA ASP A 208 10.91 34.91 9.27
C ASP A 208 10.79 34.62 10.79
N ASP A 209 10.47 35.68 11.54
CA ASP A 209 10.33 35.66 13.01
C ASP A 209 9.02 34.97 13.48
N ARG A 210 8.50 33.96 12.76
CA ARG A 210 7.23 33.28 13.14
C ARG A 210 7.33 32.47 14.43
N LEU A 211 8.54 32.04 14.81
CA LEU A 211 8.83 31.24 16.00
C LEU A 211 9.19 32.17 17.15
N PHE A 212 8.52 31.99 18.28
CA PHE A 212 8.72 32.82 19.47
C PHE A 212 8.41 32.03 20.74
N TYR A 213 8.90 32.50 21.89
CA TYR A 213 8.56 31.92 23.18
C TYR A 213 7.35 32.61 23.82
N LYS A 214 6.47 31.82 24.46
CA LYS A 214 5.58 32.31 25.52
C LYS A 214 6.12 31.79 26.85
N GLU A 215 6.36 32.71 27.78
CA GLU A 215 6.92 32.41 29.09
C GLU A 215 5.83 32.49 30.17
N SER A 216 5.95 31.71 31.24
CA SER A 216 5.01 31.72 32.36
C SER A 216 5.68 31.22 33.65
N MET A 217 5.92 32.14 34.59
CA MET A 217 6.44 31.81 35.92
C MET A 217 5.41 31.00 36.73
N VAL A 218 5.80 29.80 37.17
CA VAL A 218 4.95 28.87 37.95
C VAL A 218 5.75 28.29 39.13
N CYS A 219 5.22 28.38 40.34
CA CYS A 219 5.93 27.96 41.55
C CYS A 219 5.45 26.61 42.12
N LEU A 220 6.41 25.72 42.40
CA LEU A 220 6.19 24.49 43.15
C LEU A 220 6.12 24.80 44.65
N ILE A 221 4.93 24.94 45.21
CA ILE A 221 4.74 25.23 46.63
C ILE A 221 4.89 23.95 47.47
N GLY A 222 5.80 23.98 48.45
CA GLY A 222 6.25 22.84 49.28
C GLY A 222 5.26 22.33 50.34
N GLY A 223 3.98 22.23 50.02
CA GLY A 223 2.92 21.84 50.96
C GLY A 223 2.93 20.35 51.33
N SER A 224 3.43 20.00 52.52
CA SER A 224 3.39 18.60 53.01
C SER A 224 1.99 18.17 53.45
N GLY A 225 1.32 17.31 52.68
CA GLY A 225 0.07 16.69 53.10
C GLY A 225 -0.47 15.61 52.17
N SER A 226 -0.66 14.38 52.68
CA SER A 226 -1.41 13.34 51.97
C SER A 226 -2.90 13.68 51.96
N GLY A 227 -3.34 14.43 50.95
CA GLY A 227 -4.72 14.89 50.81
C GLY A 227 -5.22 14.85 49.37
N ILE A 228 -6.51 14.61 49.20
CA ILE A 228 -7.21 14.75 47.91
C ILE A 228 -7.20 16.25 47.54
N PRO A 229 -6.99 16.64 46.26
CA PRO A 229 -6.93 18.05 45.87
C PRO A 229 -8.22 18.82 46.25
N GLY A 230 -8.08 19.74 47.19
CA GLY A 230 -8.99 20.87 47.39
C GLY A 230 -8.39 22.13 46.77
N GLU A 231 -9.23 23.15 46.52
CA GLU A 231 -8.86 24.36 45.78
C GLU A 231 -7.67 25.12 46.41
N PRO A 232 -6.60 25.42 45.64
CA PRO A 232 -5.58 26.41 46.01
C PRO A 232 -6.06 27.86 45.82
N ASP A 233 -5.41 28.79 46.53
CA ASP A 233 -5.79 30.21 46.61
C ASP A 233 -5.42 31.05 45.36
N LEU A 234 -6.00 32.23 45.22
CA LEU A 234 -6.00 33.07 44.02
C LEU A 234 -4.74 33.95 43.87
N GLY A 235 -3.67 33.38 43.31
CA GLY A 235 -2.54 34.13 42.77
C GLY A 235 -2.84 34.68 41.36
N ASN A 236 -3.14 35.97 41.23
CA ASN A 236 -3.31 36.64 39.93
C ASN A 236 -1.96 36.98 39.30
N GLY A 237 -1.50 36.15 38.36
CA GLY A 237 -0.44 36.50 37.39
C GLY A 237 -1.04 36.72 36.00
N GLU A 238 -1.10 37.97 35.53
CA GLU A 238 -1.40 38.28 34.13
C GLU A 238 -0.08 38.27 33.33
N GLY A 239 0.00 37.45 32.28
CA GLY A 239 1.21 37.31 31.47
C GLY A 239 1.55 38.56 30.68
N GLY A 240 2.82 38.96 30.67
CA GLY A 240 3.33 40.09 29.89
C GLY A 240 4.15 39.61 28.69
N ASN A 241 4.01 40.29 27.55
CA ASN A 241 4.93 40.11 26.42
C ASN A 241 6.26 40.82 26.71
N GLY A 242 7.35 40.06 26.67
CA GLY A 242 8.74 40.52 26.62
C GLY A 242 9.57 39.42 25.95
N GLY A 243 10.70 39.77 25.36
CA GLY A 243 11.58 38.79 24.72
C GLY A 243 13.03 39.21 24.78
N GLY A 244 13.93 38.25 24.54
CA GLY A 244 15.38 38.49 24.42
C GLY A 244 16.21 38.09 25.64
N ALA A 245 16.36 36.77 25.83
CA ALA A 245 17.47 36.07 26.47
C ALA A 245 18.03 36.64 27.81
N GLY A 246 17.70 35.98 28.92
CA GLY A 246 18.25 36.30 30.24
C GLY A 246 17.89 35.27 31.32
N PHE A 247 18.12 33.97 31.07
CA PHE A 247 17.74 32.87 31.97
C PHE A 247 18.61 32.81 33.24
N GLU A 248 18.44 33.74 34.18
CA GLU A 248 19.05 33.70 35.51
C GLU A 248 18.28 32.82 36.51
N ASP A 249 16.96 32.66 36.31
CA ASP A 249 16.07 31.77 37.07
C ASP A 249 15.94 30.37 36.42
N PRO A 250 15.57 29.31 37.17
CA PRO A 250 15.46 27.96 36.63
C PRO A 250 14.23 27.82 35.72
N TYR A 251 14.39 27.26 34.52
CA TYR A 251 13.33 27.18 33.52
C TYR A 251 13.04 25.75 33.04
N ILE A 252 11.87 25.58 32.41
CA ILE A 252 11.40 24.32 31.80
C ILE A 252 10.94 24.62 30.37
N ILE A 253 11.69 24.14 29.37
CA ILE A 253 11.29 24.22 27.96
C ILE A 253 10.25 23.13 27.67
N THR A 254 9.12 23.48 27.06
CA THR A 254 8.09 22.51 26.65
C THR A 254 7.45 22.85 25.30
N ALA A 255 6.93 21.83 24.63
CA ALA A 255 6.23 21.93 23.37
C ALA A 255 4.78 21.43 23.54
N PRO A 256 3.82 22.28 23.97
CA PRO A 256 2.48 21.83 24.33
C PRO A 256 1.81 20.95 23.26
N THR A 257 1.18 19.86 23.71
CA THR A 257 0.60 18.82 22.85
C THR A 257 -0.61 18.14 23.50
N ASN A 258 -1.57 17.66 22.71
CA ASN A 258 -2.82 17.11 23.24
C ASN A 258 -3.39 15.97 22.37
N VAL A 259 -3.60 14.79 22.97
CA VAL A 259 -4.06 13.58 22.23
C VAL A 259 -5.51 13.64 21.77
N SER A 260 -6.35 14.49 22.39
CA SER A 260 -7.74 14.69 21.97
C SER A 260 -7.88 15.35 20.59
N LEU A 261 -6.78 15.87 20.02
CA LEU A 261 -6.75 16.44 18.68
C LEU A 261 -6.90 15.36 17.59
N TYR A 262 -6.27 14.20 17.75
CA TYR A 262 -6.39 13.11 16.79
C TYR A 262 -7.84 12.64 16.63
N GLU A 263 -8.60 12.57 17.73
CA GLU A 263 -10.03 12.27 17.67
C GLU A 263 -10.82 13.29 16.84
N PHE A 264 -10.45 14.57 16.85
CA PHE A 264 -11.08 15.58 16.01
C PHE A 264 -10.61 15.49 14.56
N GLN A 265 -9.30 15.34 14.32
CA GLN A 265 -8.74 15.24 12.97
C GLN A 265 -9.22 13.97 12.23
N LEU A 266 -9.37 12.84 12.92
CA LEU A 266 -9.97 11.62 12.35
C LEU A 266 -11.48 11.79 12.09
N LYS A 267 -12.20 12.56 12.91
CA LYS A 267 -13.60 12.95 12.62
C LYS A 267 -13.67 13.88 11.40
N GLU A 268 -12.76 14.84 11.23
CA GLU A 268 -12.66 15.70 10.04
C GLU A 268 -12.27 14.92 8.78
N PHE A 269 -11.34 13.97 8.87
CA PHE A 269 -11.02 13.05 7.78
C PHE A 269 -12.27 12.28 7.33
N ALA A 270 -12.89 11.55 8.27
CA ALA A 270 -14.05 10.71 8.00
C ALA A 270 -15.30 11.51 7.56
N SER A 271 -15.49 12.73 8.05
CA SER A 271 -16.72 13.51 7.82
C SER A 271 -16.59 14.65 6.78
N GLY A 272 -15.40 15.21 6.60
CA GLY A 272 -15.12 16.32 5.69
C GLY A 272 -14.24 15.99 4.48
N LYS A 273 -13.37 14.96 4.55
CA LYS A 273 -12.51 14.55 3.41
C LYS A 273 -13.06 13.37 2.61
N LEU A 274 -13.65 12.37 3.27
CA LEU A 274 -14.20 11.18 2.60
C LEU A 274 -15.57 11.45 1.96
N SER A 275 -15.81 10.91 0.76
CA SER A 275 -17.15 10.87 0.16
C SER A 275 -18.11 9.95 0.93
N GLN A 276 -19.40 9.95 0.60
CA GLN A 276 -20.38 9.07 1.29
C GLN A 276 -20.05 7.58 1.09
N ALA A 277 -19.55 7.20 -0.08
CA ALA A 277 -19.18 5.82 -0.41
C ALA A 277 -17.89 5.40 0.32
N GLU A 278 -16.81 6.18 0.19
CA GLU A 278 -15.54 5.98 0.90
C GLU A 278 -15.75 5.89 2.43
N ARG A 279 -16.60 6.76 2.99
CA ARG A 279 -16.95 6.80 4.42
C ARG A 279 -17.80 5.60 4.84
N GLY A 280 -18.68 5.12 3.98
CA GLY A 280 -19.42 3.88 4.21
C GLY A 280 -18.47 2.68 4.28
N TYR A 281 -17.52 2.62 3.35
CA TYR A 281 -16.49 1.57 3.31
C TYR A 281 -15.52 1.62 4.51
N TYR A 282 -14.97 2.80 4.82
CA TYR A 282 -14.10 3.04 5.96
C TYR A 282 -14.74 2.67 7.32
N ASN A 283 -16.06 2.85 7.48
CA ASN A 283 -16.79 2.42 8.68
C ASN A 283 -17.44 1.02 8.58
N SER A 284 -17.22 0.28 7.48
CA SER A 284 -17.89 -1.02 7.27
C SER A 284 -17.35 -2.16 8.13
N ASP A 285 -16.07 -2.07 8.53
CA ASP A 285 -15.39 -3.03 9.40
C ASP A 285 -14.34 -2.30 10.26
N SER A 286 -14.17 -2.75 11.51
CA SER A 286 -13.26 -2.10 12.46
C SER A 286 -11.79 -2.24 12.07
N ASN A 287 -11.39 -3.27 11.33
CA ASN A 287 -10.00 -3.45 10.91
C ASN A 287 -9.63 -2.47 9.77
N ILE A 288 -10.56 -2.20 8.85
CA ILE A 288 -10.42 -1.13 7.83
C ILE A 288 -10.23 0.22 8.52
N LYS A 289 -11.09 0.54 9.50
CA LYS A 289 -10.97 1.78 10.27
C LYS A 289 -9.65 1.86 11.04
N ASN A 290 -9.28 0.80 11.76
CA ASN A 290 -8.09 0.80 12.61
C ASN A 290 -6.78 0.91 11.81
N ILE A 291 -6.65 0.25 10.66
CA ILE A 291 -5.41 0.32 9.86
C ILE A 291 -5.23 1.71 9.22
N VAL A 292 -6.33 2.36 8.82
CA VAL A 292 -6.31 3.73 8.30
C VAL A 292 -6.06 4.75 9.41
N ASP A 293 -6.74 4.63 10.55
CA ASP A 293 -6.57 5.53 11.69
C ASP A 293 -5.15 5.44 12.27
N GLY A 294 -4.59 4.23 12.38
CA GLY A 294 -3.20 4.01 12.78
C GLY A 294 -2.23 4.74 11.85
N TYR A 295 -2.29 4.44 10.54
CA TYR A 295 -1.48 5.13 9.54
C TYR A 295 -1.61 6.66 9.60
N LEU A 296 -2.82 7.18 9.79
CA LEU A 296 -3.04 8.62 9.93
C LEU A 296 -2.37 9.19 11.18
N ILE A 297 -2.49 8.54 12.35
CA ILE A 297 -1.82 8.94 13.59
C ILE A 297 -0.29 8.89 13.42
N ASP A 298 0.23 7.77 12.91
CA ASP A 298 1.66 7.53 12.65
C ASP A 298 2.26 8.54 11.66
N ASN A 299 1.43 9.15 10.79
CA ASN A 299 1.81 10.17 9.80
C ASN A 299 1.27 11.57 10.15
N GLY A 300 1.05 11.85 11.45
CA GLY A 300 0.72 13.18 12.00
C GLY A 300 -0.62 13.77 11.57
N VAL A 301 -1.50 12.96 10.98
CA VAL A 301 -2.77 13.31 10.33
C VAL A 301 -2.63 14.51 9.37
N THR A 302 -1.51 14.57 8.65
CA THR A 302 -1.22 15.64 7.68
C THR A 302 -2.18 15.62 6.49
N ASN A 303 -2.31 16.74 5.77
CA ASN A 303 -3.10 16.77 4.53
C ASN A 303 -2.61 15.75 3.48
N LEU A 304 -1.30 15.46 3.43
CA LEU A 304 -0.73 14.43 2.57
C LEU A 304 -1.11 13.00 3.01
N ALA A 305 -1.03 12.71 4.31
CA ALA A 305 -1.47 11.42 4.87
C ALA A 305 -2.97 11.20 4.64
N MET A 306 -3.81 12.22 4.87
CA MET A 306 -5.25 12.18 4.57
C MET A 306 -5.52 11.96 3.08
N PHE A 307 -4.75 12.58 2.18
CA PHE A 307 -4.88 12.37 0.74
C PHE A 307 -4.51 10.94 0.33
N LYS A 308 -3.36 10.42 0.79
CA LYS A 308 -2.95 9.02 0.57
C LYS A 308 -4.01 8.04 1.09
N ALA A 309 -4.42 8.18 2.36
CA ALA A 309 -5.42 7.32 3.00
C ALA A 309 -6.76 7.31 2.24
N LYS A 310 -7.23 8.48 1.79
CA LYS A 310 -8.44 8.60 0.96
C LYS A 310 -8.29 7.85 -0.38
N ASN A 311 -7.17 8.00 -1.07
CA ASN A 311 -6.97 7.35 -2.38
C ASN A 311 -6.97 5.83 -2.24
N HIS A 312 -6.30 5.29 -1.23
CA HIS A 312 -6.31 3.86 -0.94
C HIS A 312 -7.70 3.35 -0.52
N LEU A 313 -8.45 4.10 0.30
CA LEU A 313 -9.85 3.78 0.62
C LEU A 313 -10.75 3.79 -0.62
N SER A 314 -10.56 4.75 -1.53
CA SER A 314 -11.31 4.82 -2.78
C SER A 314 -11.03 3.60 -3.66
N LEU A 315 -9.77 3.16 -3.77
CA LEU A 315 -9.44 1.96 -4.54
C LEU A 315 -9.98 0.68 -3.88
N GLY A 316 -9.88 0.57 -2.55
CA GLY A 316 -10.43 -0.56 -1.79
C GLY A 316 -11.95 -0.71 -1.94
N HIS A 317 -12.67 0.43 -1.92
CA HIS A 317 -14.08 0.50 -2.25
C HIS A 317 -14.35 0.08 -3.71
N ASP A 318 -13.62 0.64 -4.67
CA ASP A 318 -13.86 0.46 -6.10
C ASP A 318 -13.52 -0.95 -6.62
N LEU A 319 -12.55 -1.63 -6.00
CA LEU A 319 -12.29 -3.05 -6.18
C LEU A 319 -13.21 -3.94 -5.33
N SER A 320 -14.04 -3.35 -4.46
CA SER A 320 -14.93 -4.06 -3.53
C SER A 320 -14.18 -5.11 -2.69
N LEU A 321 -13.05 -4.72 -2.11
CA LEU A 321 -12.20 -5.59 -1.29
C LEU A 321 -12.89 -5.96 0.02
N THR A 322 -12.69 -7.20 0.49
CA THR A 322 -13.06 -7.59 1.86
C THR A 322 -12.19 -6.86 2.89
N PRO A 323 -12.57 -6.82 4.18
CA PRO A 323 -11.73 -6.23 5.21
C PRO A 323 -10.32 -6.84 5.29
N GLN A 324 -10.19 -8.15 5.07
CA GLN A 324 -8.90 -8.84 5.03
C GLN A 324 -8.06 -8.41 3.82
N GLN A 325 -8.67 -8.38 2.63
CA GLN A 325 -8.02 -7.90 1.41
C GLN A 325 -7.56 -6.45 1.54
N PHE A 326 -8.40 -5.58 2.11
CA PHE A 326 -8.06 -4.18 2.31
C PHE A 326 -6.93 -3.98 3.32
N VAL A 327 -6.95 -4.67 4.47
CA VAL A 327 -5.88 -4.53 5.47
C VAL A 327 -4.54 -4.98 4.89
N TRP A 328 -4.50 -6.10 4.16
CA TRP A 328 -3.27 -6.55 3.49
C TRP A 328 -2.82 -5.53 2.43
N TYR A 329 -3.73 -5.09 1.55
CA TYR A 329 -3.44 -4.09 0.51
C TYR A 329 -2.94 -2.77 1.09
N PHE A 330 -3.51 -2.31 2.20
CA PHE A 330 -3.17 -1.04 2.83
C PHE A 330 -1.84 -1.11 3.61
N GLN A 331 -1.45 -2.31 4.08
CA GLN A 331 -0.12 -2.56 4.63
C GLN A 331 0.96 -2.55 3.53
N HIS A 332 0.66 -3.13 2.36
CA HIS A 332 1.57 -3.19 1.20
C HIS A 332 1.38 -2.01 0.22
N ARG A 333 0.67 -0.95 0.61
CA ARG A 333 0.23 0.17 -0.26
C ARG A 333 1.34 0.90 -1.03
N ASP A 334 2.56 0.89 -0.46
CA ASP A 334 3.78 1.53 -0.94
C ASP A 334 4.74 0.48 -1.60
N SER A 335 4.28 -0.74 -1.90
CA SER A 335 5.05 -1.80 -2.58
C SER A 335 4.95 -1.72 -4.12
N GLY A 336 5.83 -2.45 -4.81
CA GLY A 336 5.87 -2.47 -6.29
C GLY A 336 4.63 -3.12 -6.89
N GLU A 337 4.22 -4.27 -6.35
CA GLU A 337 3.05 -5.04 -6.78
C GLU A 337 1.76 -4.19 -6.70
N VAL A 338 1.64 -3.38 -5.65
CA VAL A 338 0.50 -2.47 -5.47
C VAL A 338 0.60 -1.22 -6.35
N GLU A 339 1.78 -0.84 -6.86
CA GLU A 339 1.91 0.19 -7.91
C GLU A 339 1.60 -0.39 -9.31
N ASP A 340 2.09 -1.58 -9.64
CA ASP A 340 1.79 -2.29 -10.88
C ASP A 340 0.27 -2.51 -11.04
N LEU A 341 -0.43 -2.85 -9.95
CA LEU A 341 -1.90 -2.90 -9.94
C LEU A 341 -2.55 -1.55 -10.27
N LYS A 342 -2.06 -0.43 -9.71
CA LYS A 342 -2.58 0.91 -10.02
C LYS A 342 -2.33 1.26 -11.48
N GLN A 343 -1.19 0.87 -12.04
CA GLN A 343 -0.83 1.11 -13.44
C GLN A 343 -1.72 0.29 -14.38
N TYR A 344 -1.82 -1.03 -14.18
CA TYR A 344 -2.72 -1.93 -14.92
C TYR A 344 -4.17 -1.42 -14.90
N LEU A 345 -4.70 -1.00 -13.76
CA LEU A 345 -6.06 -0.45 -13.66
C LEU A 345 -6.22 0.88 -14.42
N GLN A 346 -5.18 1.71 -14.51
CA GLN A 346 -5.20 2.94 -15.31
C GLN A 346 -5.17 2.63 -16.81
N ASP A 347 -4.28 1.76 -17.26
CA ASP A 347 -4.16 1.37 -18.68
C ASP A 347 -5.43 0.67 -19.17
N GLN A 348 -6.00 -0.23 -18.37
CA GLN A 348 -7.30 -0.88 -18.62
C GLN A 348 -8.51 0.04 -18.33
N SER A 349 -8.29 1.36 -18.22
CA SER A 349 -9.32 2.40 -18.08
C SER A 349 -10.34 2.14 -16.96
N ASN A 350 -9.90 1.48 -15.88
CA ASN A 350 -10.71 1.08 -14.72
C ASN A 350 -11.95 0.21 -15.08
N SER A 351 -11.85 -0.62 -16.11
CA SER A 351 -12.91 -1.53 -16.56
C SER A 351 -13.39 -2.49 -15.46
N ALA A 352 -14.63 -2.97 -15.56
CA ALA A 352 -15.20 -3.89 -14.58
C ALA A 352 -14.40 -5.21 -14.49
N LYS A 353 -13.94 -5.72 -15.64
CA LYS A 353 -12.99 -6.84 -15.75
C LYS A 353 -11.69 -6.55 -14.99
N ALA A 354 -11.01 -5.44 -15.30
CA ALA A 354 -9.72 -5.11 -14.69
C ALA A 354 -9.85 -4.92 -13.17
N LYS A 355 -10.95 -4.35 -12.69
CA LYS A 355 -11.27 -4.27 -11.25
C LYS A 355 -11.47 -5.65 -10.61
N ALA A 356 -12.14 -6.58 -11.29
CA ALA A 356 -12.29 -7.95 -10.80
C ALA A 356 -10.96 -8.73 -10.80
N PHE A 357 -10.14 -8.60 -11.85
CA PHE A 357 -8.79 -9.17 -11.88
C PHE A 357 -7.90 -8.58 -10.79
N GLY A 358 -7.95 -7.26 -10.59
CA GLY A 358 -7.18 -6.56 -9.56
C GLY A 358 -7.56 -6.95 -8.13
N LYS A 359 -8.85 -7.23 -7.87
CA LYS A 359 -9.29 -7.83 -6.59
C LYS A 359 -8.69 -9.22 -6.38
N GLU A 360 -8.73 -10.05 -7.40
CA GLU A 360 -8.26 -11.44 -7.33
C GLU A 360 -6.73 -11.56 -7.36
N SER A 361 -6.04 -10.52 -7.85
CA SER A 361 -4.60 -10.31 -7.71
C SER A 361 -4.21 -10.09 -6.24
N ILE A 362 -4.98 -9.28 -5.51
CA ILE A 362 -4.80 -9.09 -4.06
C ILE A 362 -5.06 -10.40 -3.29
N SER A 363 -6.08 -11.19 -3.70
CA SER A 363 -6.26 -12.56 -3.15
C SER A 363 -5.01 -13.42 -3.37
N ALA A 364 -4.43 -13.41 -4.57
CA ALA A 364 -3.25 -14.20 -4.88
C ALA A 364 -2.05 -13.83 -3.98
N TRP A 365 -1.73 -12.54 -3.85
CA TRP A 365 -0.60 -12.09 -3.02
C TRP A 365 -0.80 -12.35 -1.52
N MET A 366 -2.04 -12.30 -1.02
CA MET A 366 -2.36 -12.71 0.36
C MET A 366 -2.00 -14.17 0.64
N ASP A 367 -2.21 -15.04 -0.35
CA ASP A 367 -1.92 -16.47 -0.28
C ASP A 367 -0.48 -16.83 -0.73
N ASN A 368 0.35 -15.83 -1.07
CA ASN A 368 1.73 -15.94 -1.59
C ASN A 368 1.84 -16.45 -3.05
N GLY A 369 0.78 -16.31 -3.85
CA GLY A 369 0.82 -16.45 -5.30
C GLY A 369 1.40 -15.21 -5.99
N GLU A 370 1.58 -15.31 -7.32
CA GLU A 370 2.12 -14.25 -8.18
C GLU A 370 1.12 -13.85 -9.28
N VAL A 371 1.32 -12.68 -9.86
CA VAL A 371 0.41 -12.06 -10.83
C VAL A 371 1.20 -11.51 -12.01
N ASP A 372 0.76 -11.83 -13.21
CA ASP A 372 1.29 -11.29 -14.47
C ASP A 372 0.24 -10.35 -15.09
N PHE A 373 0.48 -9.04 -15.05
CA PHE A 373 -0.45 -8.03 -15.58
C PHE A 373 -0.37 -7.85 -17.11
N GLU A 374 0.65 -8.42 -17.78
CA GLU A 374 0.80 -8.38 -19.24
C GLU A 374 -0.01 -9.52 -19.90
N GLU A 375 0.03 -10.71 -19.29
CA GLU A 375 -0.75 -11.87 -19.72
C GLU A 375 -2.06 -12.07 -18.93
N GLU A 376 -2.35 -11.24 -17.93
CA GLU A 376 -3.50 -11.39 -17.01
C GLU A 376 -3.61 -12.79 -16.38
N ILE A 377 -2.47 -13.33 -15.96
CA ILE A 377 -2.35 -14.65 -15.32
C ILE A 377 -2.17 -14.49 -13.81
N ILE A 378 -2.86 -15.30 -13.02
CA ILE A 378 -2.60 -15.52 -11.61
C ILE A 378 -1.93 -16.89 -11.46
N TYR A 379 -0.66 -16.88 -11.05
CA TYR A 379 0.05 -18.06 -10.59
C TYR A 379 -0.34 -18.29 -9.13
N ASP A 380 -1.26 -19.24 -8.89
CA ASP A 380 -1.70 -19.59 -7.53
C ASP A 380 -0.52 -20.17 -6.72
N ALA A 381 -0.53 -20.01 -5.40
CA ALA A 381 0.51 -20.57 -4.52
C ALA A 381 0.53 -22.12 -4.52
N GLU A 382 -0.56 -22.77 -4.95
CA GLU A 382 -0.59 -24.22 -5.19
C GLU A 382 0.09 -24.64 -6.51
N LEU A 383 0.53 -23.72 -7.38
CA LEU A 383 1.21 -24.04 -8.65
C LEU A 383 2.69 -24.40 -8.43
N LEU A 384 3.09 -25.61 -8.81
CA LEU A 384 4.49 -26.05 -8.70
C LEU A 384 5.44 -25.20 -9.58
N ASP A 385 6.63 -24.86 -9.06
CA ASP A 385 7.65 -24.05 -9.76
C ASP A 385 7.98 -24.58 -11.16
N CYS A 386 8.09 -25.90 -11.33
CA CYS A 386 8.31 -26.55 -12.63
C CYS A 386 7.18 -26.30 -13.63
N GLN A 387 5.93 -26.23 -13.17
CA GLN A 387 4.74 -25.99 -13.99
C GLN A 387 4.64 -24.49 -14.33
N LYS A 388 4.92 -23.63 -13.35
CA LYS A 388 5.00 -22.17 -13.49
C LYS A 388 6.11 -21.73 -14.47
N ALA A 389 7.29 -22.35 -14.42
CA ALA A 389 8.39 -22.07 -15.33
C ALA A 389 7.97 -22.27 -16.80
N ILE A 390 7.23 -23.34 -17.12
CA ILE A 390 6.74 -23.62 -18.48
C ILE A 390 5.75 -22.54 -18.95
N LEU A 391 4.89 -22.00 -18.07
CA LEU A 391 4.04 -20.85 -18.41
C LEU A 391 4.85 -19.58 -18.71
N GLN A 392 5.93 -19.35 -17.96
CA GLN A 392 6.84 -18.22 -18.20
C GLN A 392 7.64 -18.41 -19.51
N ASP A 393 8.08 -19.64 -19.81
CA ASP A 393 8.72 -19.99 -21.09
C ASP A 393 7.78 -19.81 -22.30
N LEU A 394 6.51 -20.19 -22.16
CA LEU A 394 5.46 -19.93 -23.15
C LEU A 394 5.28 -18.42 -23.37
N LYS A 395 5.10 -17.63 -22.30
CA LYS A 395 5.01 -16.15 -22.39
C LYS A 395 6.22 -15.53 -23.10
N ASN A 396 7.42 -16.05 -22.84
CA ASN A 396 8.68 -15.53 -23.38
C ASN A 396 8.98 -15.99 -24.82
N THR A 397 8.24 -16.95 -25.37
CA THR A 397 8.38 -17.41 -26.75
C THR A 397 7.24 -16.80 -27.59
N PRO A 398 7.48 -15.82 -28.49
CA PRO A 398 6.41 -15.00 -29.08
C PRO A 398 5.30 -15.79 -29.77
N GLU A 399 5.65 -16.81 -30.56
CA GLU A 399 4.71 -17.66 -31.30
C GLU A 399 4.04 -18.74 -30.41
N SER A 400 4.46 -18.86 -29.14
CA SER A 400 3.87 -19.73 -28.11
C SER A 400 3.23 -18.95 -26.96
N ARG A 401 3.29 -17.61 -27.01
CA ARG A 401 2.74 -16.72 -26.01
C ARG A 401 1.23 -16.84 -26.00
N ILE A 402 0.65 -17.03 -24.82
CA ILE A 402 -0.77 -17.37 -24.68
C ILE A 402 -1.65 -16.20 -25.15
N SER A 403 -1.22 -14.94 -25.01
CA SER A 403 -1.94 -13.80 -25.62
C SER A 403 -1.93 -13.87 -27.14
N GLU A 404 -0.78 -14.06 -27.79
CA GLU A 404 -0.73 -14.18 -29.26
C GLU A 404 -1.50 -15.39 -29.77
N ILE A 405 -1.38 -16.55 -29.13
CA ILE A 405 -2.17 -17.75 -29.45
C ILE A 405 -3.68 -17.42 -29.48
N LEU A 406 -4.19 -16.67 -28.50
CA LEU A 406 -5.61 -16.33 -28.40
C LEU A 406 -6.01 -15.17 -29.32
N ASN A 407 -5.15 -14.15 -29.51
CA ASN A 407 -5.33 -13.10 -30.53
C ASN A 407 -5.48 -13.75 -31.93
N ASP A 408 -4.67 -14.77 -32.21
CA ASP A 408 -4.64 -15.51 -33.47
C ASP A 408 -5.88 -16.43 -33.64
N PHE A 409 -6.73 -16.58 -32.61
CA PHE A 409 -8.03 -17.28 -32.68
C PHE A 409 -9.23 -16.35 -32.77
N SER A 410 -9.18 -15.17 -32.13
CA SER A 410 -10.26 -14.19 -32.20
C SER A 410 -10.10 -13.22 -33.38
N GLY A 411 -8.89 -13.03 -33.91
CA GLY A 411 -8.60 -12.03 -34.94
C GLY A 411 -8.60 -10.60 -34.41
N GLU A 412 -8.60 -10.43 -33.09
CA GLU A 412 -8.59 -9.14 -32.41
C GLU A 412 -7.16 -8.62 -32.18
N THR A 413 -7.05 -7.37 -31.75
CA THR A 413 -5.75 -6.77 -31.39
C THR A 413 -5.32 -7.18 -29.99
N GLN A 414 -4.01 -7.44 -29.83
CA GLN A 414 -3.29 -7.71 -28.59
C GLN A 414 -3.91 -7.03 -27.35
N GLY A 415 -4.37 -7.85 -26.40
CA GLY A 415 -5.01 -7.41 -25.15
C GLY A 415 -6.54 -7.57 -25.07
N SER A 416 -7.17 -8.26 -26.04
CA SER A 416 -8.63 -8.36 -26.16
C SER A 416 -9.34 -9.42 -25.29
N ARG A 417 -8.63 -10.21 -24.48
CA ARG A 417 -9.29 -11.18 -23.59
C ARG A 417 -10.23 -10.44 -22.64
N ASP A 418 -11.45 -10.92 -22.43
CA ASP A 418 -12.39 -10.35 -21.45
C ASP A 418 -12.34 -11.02 -20.06
N TYR A 419 -11.32 -11.86 -19.81
CA TYR A 419 -11.16 -12.63 -18.58
C TYR A 419 -9.71 -12.69 -18.08
N GLY A 420 -9.52 -12.91 -16.78
CA GLY A 420 -8.22 -13.27 -16.19
C GLY A 420 -8.10 -14.78 -15.94
N TRP A 421 -6.87 -15.30 -15.92
CA TRP A 421 -6.63 -16.75 -15.86
C TRP A 421 -5.83 -17.17 -14.62
N ARG A 422 -6.47 -17.88 -13.68
CA ARG A 422 -5.82 -18.48 -12.50
C ARG A 422 -5.39 -19.91 -12.81
N VAL A 423 -4.14 -20.26 -12.57
CA VAL A 423 -3.60 -21.60 -12.85
C VAL A 423 -2.95 -22.19 -11.61
N LYS A 424 -3.26 -23.46 -11.30
CA LYS A 424 -2.72 -24.16 -10.13
C LYS A 424 -2.58 -25.66 -10.27
N THR A 425 -1.74 -26.27 -9.44
CA THR A 425 -1.60 -27.72 -9.35
C THR A 425 -2.62 -28.28 -8.36
N ALA A 426 -3.32 -29.37 -8.71
CA ALA A 426 -4.28 -30.02 -7.82
C ALA A 426 -4.31 -31.54 -8.02
N TYR A 427 -4.86 -32.26 -7.04
CA TYR A 427 -5.17 -33.68 -7.16
C TYR A 427 -6.62 -33.84 -7.60
N LEU A 428 -6.86 -34.15 -8.88
CA LEU A 428 -8.21 -34.40 -9.40
C LEU A 428 -8.62 -35.88 -9.23
N GLY A 429 -7.74 -36.71 -8.67
CA GLY A 429 -7.96 -38.14 -8.46
C GLY A 429 -7.77 -38.95 -9.75
N SER A 430 -8.33 -40.16 -9.77
CA SER A 430 -8.17 -41.12 -10.87
C SER A 430 -8.97 -40.79 -12.15
N GLY A 431 -9.12 -39.50 -12.47
CA GLY A 431 -9.69 -39.02 -13.73
C GLY A 431 -8.74 -39.24 -14.90
N LYS A 432 -9.26 -39.15 -16.13
CA LYS A 432 -8.46 -39.16 -17.37
C LYS A 432 -7.96 -37.77 -17.79
N GLU A 433 -8.39 -36.74 -17.09
CA GLU A 433 -8.11 -35.33 -17.36
C GLU A 433 -6.64 -34.99 -17.03
N ASN A 434 -5.89 -34.40 -17.98
CA ASN A 434 -4.56 -33.82 -17.74
C ASN A 434 -4.67 -32.59 -16.82
N ALA A 435 -5.72 -31.80 -17.04
CA ALA A 435 -6.06 -30.62 -16.27
C ALA A 435 -7.58 -30.38 -16.38
N LYS A 436 -8.09 -29.36 -15.71
CA LYS A 436 -9.51 -28.97 -15.78
C LYS A 436 -9.70 -27.48 -15.57
N THR A 437 -10.29 -26.82 -16.55
CA THR A 437 -10.73 -25.41 -16.46
C THR A 437 -12.16 -25.28 -15.95
N THR A 438 -12.40 -24.26 -15.13
CA THR A 438 -13.69 -23.91 -14.51
C THR A 438 -13.85 -22.39 -14.46
N PHE A 439 -15.09 -21.89 -14.41
CA PHE A 439 -15.39 -20.46 -14.61
C PHE A 439 -16.04 -19.85 -13.36
N PHE A 440 -15.50 -18.72 -12.89
CA PHE A 440 -15.93 -18.01 -11.70
C PHE A 440 -15.97 -16.49 -11.97
N LEU A 441 -17.17 -15.97 -12.22
CA LEU A 441 -17.37 -14.57 -12.65
C LEU A 441 -16.49 -14.26 -13.88
N THR A 442 -15.53 -13.33 -13.78
CA THR A 442 -14.62 -12.91 -14.86
C THR A 442 -13.26 -13.62 -14.83
N ILE A 443 -13.13 -14.73 -14.11
CA ILE A 443 -11.90 -15.54 -14.06
C ILE A 443 -12.16 -16.99 -14.44
N ALA A 444 -11.26 -17.54 -15.26
CA ALA A 444 -11.11 -18.98 -15.46
C ALA A 444 -10.07 -19.53 -14.47
N GLU A 445 -10.42 -20.56 -13.71
CA GLU A 445 -9.51 -21.32 -12.85
C GLU A 445 -9.20 -22.69 -13.48
N THR A 446 -7.93 -22.90 -13.84
CA THR A 446 -7.41 -24.16 -14.38
C THR A 446 -6.63 -24.94 -13.31
N LYS A 447 -6.94 -26.22 -13.19
CA LYS A 447 -6.28 -27.16 -12.25
C LYS A 447 -5.50 -28.22 -13.00
N ILE A 448 -4.17 -28.17 -12.93
CA ILE A 448 -3.28 -29.19 -13.49
C ILE A 448 -3.30 -30.43 -12.60
N ASN A 449 -3.62 -31.60 -13.17
CA ASN A 449 -3.86 -32.82 -12.40
C ASN A 449 -2.55 -33.53 -12.01
N ASN A 450 -2.05 -33.30 -10.79
CA ASN A 450 -0.77 -33.82 -10.35
C ASN A 450 -0.70 -35.35 -10.25
N ASP A 451 -1.85 -36.02 -10.05
CA ASP A 451 -1.94 -37.50 -10.09
C ASP A 451 -1.44 -38.09 -11.42
N ARG A 452 -1.51 -37.29 -12.50
CA ARG A 452 -1.21 -37.68 -13.88
C ARG A 452 -0.04 -36.92 -14.49
N MET A 453 0.11 -35.63 -14.15
CA MET A 453 1.06 -34.71 -14.80
C MET A 453 2.41 -34.57 -14.08
N LYS A 454 2.59 -35.15 -12.89
CA LYS A 454 3.85 -35.09 -12.12
C LYS A 454 5.08 -35.63 -12.89
N ASP A 455 4.86 -36.65 -13.73
CA ASP A 455 5.90 -37.34 -14.51
C ASP A 455 5.87 -36.87 -15.98
N ALA A 456 5.14 -35.80 -16.30
CA ALA A 456 4.97 -35.35 -17.69
C ALA A 456 6.23 -34.63 -18.22
N THR A 457 6.41 -34.69 -19.54
CA THR A 457 7.38 -33.85 -20.23
C THR A 457 6.94 -32.38 -20.28
N ASP A 458 7.91 -31.49 -20.42
CA ASP A 458 7.73 -30.07 -20.62
C ASP A 458 6.85 -29.75 -21.83
N LEU A 459 7.05 -30.47 -22.94
CA LEU A 459 6.19 -30.44 -24.13
C LEU A 459 4.72 -30.81 -23.84
N MET A 460 4.47 -31.80 -22.97
CA MET A 460 3.10 -32.21 -22.62
C MET A 460 2.42 -31.22 -21.66
N LEU A 461 3.17 -30.63 -20.74
CA LEU A 461 2.66 -29.56 -19.88
C LEU A 461 2.39 -28.28 -20.70
N ALA A 462 3.27 -27.91 -21.63
CA ALA A 462 3.03 -26.82 -22.57
C ALA A 462 1.75 -27.05 -23.41
N ALA A 463 1.56 -28.27 -23.94
CA ALA A 463 0.35 -28.64 -24.68
C ALA A 463 -0.91 -28.55 -23.80
N THR A 464 -0.81 -28.97 -22.53
CA THR A 464 -1.90 -28.89 -21.56
C THR A 464 -2.23 -27.43 -21.21
N PHE A 465 -1.24 -26.55 -21.00
CA PHE A 465 -1.50 -25.12 -20.74
C PHE A 465 -2.16 -24.41 -21.92
N ILE A 466 -1.71 -24.67 -23.15
CA ILE A 466 -2.33 -24.10 -24.35
C ILE A 466 -3.78 -24.58 -24.50
N HIS A 467 -4.04 -25.88 -24.30
CA HIS A 467 -5.37 -26.49 -24.35
C HIS A 467 -6.34 -25.87 -23.32
N GLU A 468 -5.89 -25.74 -22.06
CA GLU A 468 -6.71 -25.17 -20.99
C GLU A 468 -6.91 -23.64 -21.13
N ALA A 469 -5.92 -22.91 -21.64
CA ALA A 469 -6.08 -21.49 -21.97
C ALA A 469 -7.13 -21.26 -23.08
N ILE A 470 -7.25 -22.19 -24.03
CA ILE A 470 -8.30 -22.17 -25.05
C ILE A 470 -9.66 -22.52 -24.45
N HIS A 471 -9.74 -23.49 -23.53
CA HIS A 471 -10.98 -23.71 -22.75
C HIS A 471 -11.39 -22.44 -22.00
N ALA A 472 -10.44 -21.74 -21.39
CA ALA A 472 -10.69 -20.48 -20.72
C ALA A 472 -11.26 -19.42 -21.68
N TRP A 473 -10.63 -19.19 -22.83
CA TRP A 473 -11.11 -18.24 -23.84
C TRP A 473 -12.49 -18.59 -24.40
N LEU A 474 -12.68 -19.84 -24.87
CA LEU A 474 -13.95 -20.31 -25.43
C LEU A 474 -15.11 -20.23 -24.43
N GLY A 475 -14.83 -20.52 -23.15
CA GLY A 475 -15.82 -20.46 -22.09
C GLY A 475 -16.28 -19.05 -21.73
N PHE A 476 -15.49 -18.02 -21.99
CA PHE A 476 -15.95 -16.63 -21.91
C PHE A 476 -16.65 -16.18 -23.20
N HIS A 477 -16.02 -16.40 -24.35
CA HIS A 477 -16.56 -16.00 -25.65
C HIS A 477 -17.97 -16.58 -25.93
N PHE A 478 -18.23 -17.84 -25.57
CA PHE A 478 -19.56 -18.45 -25.75
C PHE A 478 -20.61 -18.08 -24.68
N ASN A 479 -20.24 -17.40 -23.59
CA ASN A 479 -21.18 -16.99 -22.54
C ASN A 479 -21.58 -15.51 -22.63
N ASP A 480 -20.67 -14.60 -23.01
CA ASP A 480 -20.88 -13.15 -22.81
C ASP A 480 -21.54 -12.41 -23.99
N ASP A 481 -21.22 -12.69 -25.27
CA ASP A 481 -21.97 -12.10 -26.40
C ASP A 481 -22.31 -13.11 -27.53
N PRO A 482 -23.58 -13.59 -27.59
CA PRO A 482 -24.16 -14.35 -28.69
C PRO A 482 -24.00 -13.78 -30.11
N ASN A 483 -23.70 -12.48 -30.24
CA ASN A 483 -23.64 -11.76 -31.51
C ASN A 483 -22.19 -11.49 -31.97
N SER A 484 -21.20 -11.80 -31.13
CA SER A 484 -19.76 -11.65 -31.42
C SER A 484 -19.16 -12.82 -32.21
N VAL A 485 -19.94 -13.89 -32.41
CA VAL A 485 -19.48 -15.16 -32.95
C VAL A 485 -19.02 -15.01 -34.40
N TYR A 486 -17.71 -15.16 -34.61
CA TYR A 486 -17.10 -15.15 -35.95
C TYR A 486 -17.68 -16.26 -36.84
N GLU A 487 -17.72 -16.03 -38.15
CA GLU A 487 -18.35 -16.93 -39.15
C GLU A 487 -17.83 -18.38 -39.07
N GLU A 488 -16.55 -18.56 -38.70
CA GLU A 488 -15.92 -19.88 -38.53
C GLU A 488 -16.41 -20.63 -37.27
N TYR A 489 -16.87 -19.91 -36.24
CA TYR A 489 -17.43 -20.47 -35.01
C TYR A 489 -18.96 -20.63 -35.03
N GLU A 490 -19.67 -20.05 -36.02
CA GLU A 490 -21.13 -19.98 -36.06
C GLU A 490 -21.81 -21.37 -35.97
N VAL A 491 -21.24 -22.38 -36.63
CA VAL A 491 -21.76 -23.76 -36.63
C VAL A 491 -21.71 -24.38 -35.23
N TYR A 492 -20.65 -24.11 -34.48
CA TYR A 492 -20.39 -24.64 -33.15
C TYR A 492 -21.27 -23.93 -32.11
N TYR A 493 -21.40 -22.61 -32.22
CA TYR A 493 -22.32 -21.83 -31.40
C TYR A 493 -23.78 -22.24 -31.60
N ASN A 494 -24.21 -22.45 -32.86
CA ASN A 494 -25.55 -22.95 -33.17
C ASN A 494 -25.82 -24.34 -32.55
N GLN A 495 -24.81 -25.22 -32.45
CA GLN A 495 -24.93 -26.50 -31.74
C GLN A 495 -25.03 -26.34 -30.21
N TYR A 496 -24.37 -25.33 -29.63
CA TYR A 496 -24.43 -25.01 -28.21
C TYR A 496 -25.83 -24.53 -27.81
N ILE A 497 -26.33 -23.46 -28.45
CA ILE A 497 -27.63 -22.85 -28.10
C ILE A 497 -28.82 -23.77 -28.40
N SER A 498 -28.69 -24.69 -29.36
CA SER A 498 -29.71 -25.71 -29.65
C SER A 498 -29.62 -26.95 -28.76
N GLN A 499 -28.71 -26.97 -27.78
CA GLN A 499 -28.49 -28.06 -26.82
C GLN A 499 -28.14 -29.41 -27.48
N GLN A 500 -27.57 -29.39 -28.69
CA GLN A 500 -27.19 -30.59 -29.43
C GLN A 500 -25.85 -31.17 -28.95
N ALA A 501 -25.01 -30.35 -28.32
CA ALA A 501 -23.78 -30.78 -27.66
C ALA A 501 -23.52 -29.98 -26.36
N THR A 502 -22.63 -30.50 -25.52
CA THR A 502 -22.16 -29.82 -24.30
C THR A 502 -21.06 -28.81 -24.64
N PRO A 503 -20.87 -27.73 -23.85
CA PRO A 503 -19.82 -26.75 -24.13
C PRO A 503 -18.41 -27.38 -24.21
N ASN A 504 -18.15 -28.44 -23.44
CA ASN A 504 -16.85 -29.14 -23.49
C ASN A 504 -16.64 -29.94 -24.79
N ASN A 505 -17.67 -30.66 -25.27
CA ASN A 505 -17.59 -31.33 -26.57
C ASN A 505 -17.38 -30.32 -27.69
N ILE A 506 -18.11 -29.20 -27.65
CA ILE A 506 -18.03 -28.13 -28.66
C ILE A 506 -16.65 -27.47 -28.62
N GLY A 507 -16.07 -27.26 -27.44
CA GLY A 507 -14.69 -26.80 -27.29
C GLY A 507 -13.69 -27.76 -27.94
N HIS A 508 -13.83 -29.07 -27.70
CA HIS A 508 -12.96 -30.08 -28.34
C HIS A 508 -13.16 -30.19 -29.86
N ASP A 509 -14.39 -30.05 -30.37
CA ASP A 509 -14.66 -30.01 -31.80
C ASP A 509 -14.01 -28.76 -32.45
N VAL A 510 -14.25 -27.56 -31.90
CA VAL A 510 -13.61 -26.29 -32.33
C VAL A 510 -12.08 -26.40 -32.32
N MET A 511 -11.50 -26.95 -31.23
CA MET A 511 -10.06 -27.17 -31.15
C MET A 511 -9.55 -28.11 -32.24
N ALA A 512 -10.24 -29.23 -32.51
CA ALA A 512 -9.80 -30.22 -33.49
C ALA A 512 -9.93 -29.75 -34.95
N ASP A 513 -11.02 -29.05 -35.26
CA ASP A 513 -11.35 -28.53 -36.59
C ASP A 513 -10.49 -27.30 -36.97
N ILE A 514 -10.41 -26.30 -36.08
CA ILE A 514 -9.86 -24.98 -36.37
C ILE A 514 -8.48 -24.80 -35.71
N LEU A 515 -8.42 -24.94 -34.38
CA LEU A 515 -7.31 -24.40 -33.57
C LEU A 515 -6.06 -25.31 -33.55
N ARG A 516 -6.22 -26.61 -33.75
CA ARG A 516 -5.17 -27.65 -33.69
C ARG A 516 -3.89 -27.30 -34.46
N SER A 517 -4.03 -26.73 -35.65
CA SER A 517 -2.87 -26.37 -36.48
C SER A 517 -2.01 -25.26 -35.85
N LYS A 518 -2.66 -24.28 -35.21
CA LYS A 518 -2.01 -23.20 -34.44
C LYS A 518 -1.47 -23.72 -33.11
N ILE A 519 -2.17 -24.62 -32.41
CA ILE A 519 -1.64 -25.33 -31.23
C ILE A 519 -0.33 -26.09 -31.58
N SER A 520 -0.32 -26.81 -32.71
CA SER A 520 0.85 -27.52 -33.22
C SER A 520 2.02 -26.56 -33.53
N ASN A 521 1.75 -25.42 -34.20
CA ASN A 521 2.75 -24.39 -34.47
C ASN A 521 3.31 -23.75 -33.18
N ALA A 522 2.44 -23.43 -32.21
CA ALA A 522 2.83 -22.86 -30.93
C ALA A 522 3.71 -23.83 -30.12
N LEU A 523 3.37 -25.13 -30.13
CA LEU A 523 4.18 -26.18 -29.51
C LEU A 523 5.52 -26.39 -30.21
N LYS A 524 5.55 -26.24 -31.54
CA LYS A 524 6.80 -26.26 -32.31
C LYS A 524 7.70 -25.09 -31.93
N ALA A 525 7.18 -23.86 -31.86
CA ALA A 525 7.96 -22.69 -31.45
C ALA A 525 8.50 -22.81 -30.02
N TYR A 526 7.70 -23.34 -29.08
CA TYR A 526 8.16 -23.64 -27.72
C TYR A 526 9.25 -24.71 -27.73
N GLY A 527 9.07 -25.78 -28.51
CA GLY A 527 10.06 -26.84 -28.61
C GLY A 527 11.38 -26.36 -29.23
N GLU A 528 11.32 -25.52 -30.25
CA GLU A 528 12.47 -24.88 -30.88
C GLU A 528 13.15 -23.86 -29.94
N SER A 529 12.41 -23.12 -29.11
CA SER A 529 13.00 -22.22 -28.09
C SER A 529 13.67 -22.99 -26.93
N LYS A 530 13.20 -24.21 -26.62
CA LYS A 530 13.91 -25.20 -25.78
C LYS A 530 15.07 -25.92 -26.49
N GLY A 531 15.26 -25.70 -27.79
CA GLY A 531 16.34 -26.30 -28.58
C GLY A 531 16.08 -27.73 -29.06
N TYR A 532 14.83 -28.21 -29.00
CA TYR A 532 14.46 -29.51 -29.57
C TYR A 532 14.39 -29.44 -31.10
N ALA A 533 14.95 -30.45 -31.76
CA ALA A 533 14.92 -30.61 -33.22
C ALA A 533 14.10 -31.86 -33.60
N LEU A 534 12.78 -31.74 -33.49
CA LEU A 534 11.82 -32.84 -33.66
C LEU A 534 11.17 -32.82 -35.05
N ASP A 535 10.59 -33.96 -35.44
CA ASP A 535 9.73 -34.07 -36.61
C ASP A 535 8.38 -33.40 -36.33
N ASP A 536 7.83 -32.64 -37.30
CA ASP A 536 6.57 -31.89 -37.14
C ASP A 536 5.38 -32.80 -36.74
N PHE A 537 5.45 -34.10 -37.02
CA PHE A 537 4.48 -35.09 -36.54
C PHE A 537 4.40 -35.16 -35.00
N VAL A 538 5.47 -34.84 -34.27
CA VAL A 538 5.47 -34.87 -32.79
C VAL A 538 4.64 -33.71 -32.25
N TYR A 539 4.80 -32.50 -32.77
CA TYR A 539 4.02 -31.33 -32.38
C TYR A 539 2.55 -31.47 -32.81
N GLU A 540 2.27 -32.01 -33.99
CA GLU A 540 0.92 -32.39 -34.42
C GLU A 540 0.31 -33.47 -33.51
N ALA A 541 1.09 -34.49 -33.09
CA ALA A 541 0.61 -35.50 -32.16
C ALA A 541 0.29 -34.92 -30.77
N LEU A 542 1.11 -33.98 -30.27
CA LEU A 542 0.87 -33.26 -29.01
C LEU A 542 -0.35 -32.34 -29.08
N ALA A 543 -0.63 -31.73 -30.24
CA ALA A 543 -1.83 -30.91 -30.46
C ALA A 543 -3.14 -31.71 -30.42
N TRP A 544 -3.09 -33.06 -30.44
CA TRP A 544 -4.24 -33.93 -30.16
C TRP A 544 -4.40 -34.27 -28.67
N SER A 545 -3.57 -33.77 -27.76
CA SER A 545 -3.75 -33.98 -26.31
C SER A 545 -5.11 -33.43 -25.85
N GLY A 546 -5.79 -34.16 -24.97
CA GLY A 546 -7.22 -33.94 -24.63
C GLY A 546 -8.20 -34.37 -25.73
N LEU A 547 -7.89 -34.12 -27.00
CA LEU A 547 -8.80 -34.24 -28.16
C LEU A 547 -8.96 -35.66 -28.75
N THR A 548 -8.30 -36.69 -28.21
CA THR A 548 -8.36 -38.06 -28.77
C THR A 548 -9.50 -38.93 -28.23
N GLU A 549 -10.03 -38.64 -27.04
CA GLU A 549 -11.09 -39.43 -26.39
C GLU A 549 -12.43 -38.67 -26.38
N LYS A 550 -13.55 -39.39 -26.33
CA LYS A 550 -14.87 -38.80 -26.11
C LYS A 550 -15.26 -38.84 -24.63
N GLU A 551 -15.58 -37.67 -24.07
CA GLU A 551 -16.09 -37.58 -22.70
C GLU A 551 -17.42 -38.31 -22.50
N GLY A 552 -17.58 -38.89 -21.31
CA GLY A 552 -18.80 -39.52 -20.85
C GLY A 552 -18.52 -40.63 -19.82
N PRO A 553 -19.28 -40.71 -18.71
CA PRO A 553 -18.91 -41.50 -17.52
C PRO A 553 -18.97 -43.04 -17.68
N ASN A 554 -19.11 -43.58 -18.90
CA ASN A 554 -19.37 -45.00 -19.14
C ASN A 554 -18.75 -45.59 -20.44
N ASN A 555 -17.86 -44.90 -21.17
CA ASN A 555 -17.35 -45.40 -22.46
C ASN A 555 -15.82 -45.44 -22.58
N ILE A 556 -15.24 -46.56 -22.17
CA ILE A 556 -13.77 -46.80 -22.15
C ILE A 556 -13.14 -46.97 -23.55
N ASN A 557 -13.94 -46.97 -24.63
CA ASN A 557 -13.52 -47.32 -26.00
C ASN A 557 -13.87 -46.26 -27.07
N ASN A 558 -14.46 -45.11 -26.71
CA ASN A 558 -14.89 -44.12 -27.71
C ASN A 558 -13.78 -43.11 -28.02
N ILE A 559 -13.17 -43.28 -29.19
CA ILE A 559 -12.31 -42.28 -29.83
C ILE A 559 -13.14 -41.04 -30.20
N HIS A 560 -12.59 -39.83 -30.08
CA HIS A 560 -13.27 -38.60 -30.48
C HIS A 560 -13.61 -38.61 -31.98
N PRO A 561 -14.83 -38.20 -32.42
CA PRO A 561 -15.22 -38.25 -33.83
C PRO A 561 -14.24 -37.50 -34.74
N LYS A 562 -13.81 -36.30 -34.33
CA LYS A 562 -12.86 -35.46 -35.09
C LYS A 562 -11.48 -36.08 -35.21
N PHE A 563 -11.01 -36.81 -34.21
CA PHE A 563 -9.74 -37.54 -34.31
C PHE A 563 -9.83 -38.72 -35.29
N VAL A 564 -11.02 -39.31 -35.49
CA VAL A 564 -11.24 -40.33 -36.54
C VAL A 564 -11.41 -39.67 -37.93
N GLU A 565 -12.02 -38.49 -38.00
CA GLU A 565 -12.21 -37.71 -39.24
C GLU A 565 -10.87 -37.22 -39.83
N TYR A 566 -10.07 -36.50 -39.04
CA TYR A 566 -8.79 -35.95 -39.49
C TYR A 566 -7.65 -36.97 -39.56
N VAL A 567 -7.68 -38.02 -38.73
CA VAL A 567 -6.67 -39.09 -38.74
C VAL A 567 -7.34 -40.43 -39.06
N PRO A 568 -7.78 -40.67 -40.31
CA PRO A 568 -8.58 -41.85 -40.66
C PRO A 568 -7.80 -43.17 -40.61
N ASN A 569 -6.47 -43.15 -40.77
CA ASN A 569 -5.64 -44.35 -40.64
C ASN A 569 -5.47 -44.77 -39.16
N PRO A 570 -5.91 -45.98 -38.75
CA PRO A 570 -5.75 -46.47 -37.37
C PRO A 570 -4.29 -46.57 -36.93
N GLU A 571 -3.34 -46.89 -37.82
CA GLU A 571 -1.91 -46.98 -37.48
C GLU A 571 -1.34 -45.62 -37.08
N VAL A 572 -1.80 -44.55 -37.74
CA VAL A 572 -1.40 -43.17 -37.43
C VAL A 572 -2.03 -42.72 -36.11
N ARG A 573 -3.31 -43.04 -35.86
CA ARG A 573 -3.95 -42.79 -34.55
C ARG A 573 -3.20 -43.50 -33.42
N SER A 574 -2.82 -44.76 -33.62
CA SER A 574 -1.98 -45.49 -32.65
C SER A 574 -0.62 -44.81 -32.45
N LYS A 575 0.06 -44.36 -33.51
CA LYS A 575 1.34 -43.63 -33.37
C LYS A 575 1.17 -42.33 -32.54
N ILE A 576 0.09 -41.57 -32.74
CA ILE A 576 -0.22 -40.37 -31.96
C ILE A 576 -0.49 -40.71 -30.50
N LEU A 577 -1.38 -41.68 -30.23
CA LEU A 577 -1.69 -42.13 -28.86
C LEU A 577 -0.46 -42.67 -28.11
N ASN A 578 0.46 -43.33 -28.82
CA ASN A 578 1.71 -43.83 -28.26
C ASN A 578 2.66 -42.68 -27.86
N ILE A 579 2.75 -41.61 -28.67
CA ILE A 579 3.51 -40.38 -28.31
C ILE A 579 2.85 -39.71 -27.11
N LEU A 580 1.55 -39.42 -27.17
CA LEU A 580 0.80 -38.80 -26.07
C LEU A 580 1.00 -39.56 -24.74
N HIS A 581 0.96 -40.90 -24.75
CA HIS A 581 1.23 -41.71 -23.57
C HIS A 581 2.68 -41.59 -23.08
N ALA A 582 3.66 -41.57 -23.97
CA ALA A 582 5.08 -41.48 -23.62
C ALA A 582 5.41 -40.12 -22.97
N GLU A 583 4.89 -39.04 -23.54
CA GLU A 583 5.08 -37.65 -23.08
C GLU A 583 4.32 -37.38 -21.76
N THR A 584 3.12 -37.94 -21.57
CA THR A 584 2.33 -37.74 -20.32
C THR A 584 2.99 -38.35 -19.08
N HIS A 585 3.84 -39.37 -19.24
CA HIS A 585 4.38 -40.14 -18.11
C HIS A 585 5.91 -40.31 -18.16
N ASN A 586 6.62 -39.54 -19.00
CA ASN A 586 8.06 -39.61 -19.28
C ASN A 586 8.63 -41.06 -19.31
N GLN A 587 7.95 -41.96 -20.00
CA GLN A 587 8.33 -43.38 -20.08
C GLN A 587 8.09 -43.94 -21.47
N ILE A 588 8.64 -45.12 -21.75
CA ILE A 588 8.44 -45.79 -23.03
C ILE A 588 6.94 -46.11 -23.20
N GLY A 589 6.28 -45.43 -24.13
CA GLY A 589 4.89 -45.66 -24.48
C GLY A 589 4.71 -46.97 -25.24
N PHE A 590 3.44 -47.34 -25.45
CA PHE A 590 3.09 -48.49 -26.28
C PHE A 590 3.74 -48.38 -27.67
N GLY A 591 4.07 -49.51 -28.30
CA GLY A 591 4.76 -49.52 -29.60
C GLY A 591 6.18 -48.96 -29.59
N ASN A 592 6.82 -48.81 -28.42
CA ASN A 592 8.18 -48.27 -28.22
C ASN A 592 8.33 -46.78 -28.59
N ALA A 593 7.27 -45.97 -28.44
CA ALA A 593 7.42 -44.52 -28.49
C ALA A 593 8.24 -44.04 -27.27
N MET A 594 9.27 -43.24 -27.51
CA MET A 594 10.05 -42.58 -26.45
C MET A 594 9.49 -41.17 -26.21
N PRO A 595 9.52 -40.63 -24.97
CA PRO A 595 9.35 -39.20 -24.77
C PRO A 595 10.44 -38.43 -25.55
N GLN A 596 10.06 -37.30 -26.11
CA GLN A 596 10.92 -36.38 -26.87
C GLN A 596 11.23 -35.11 -26.07
N GLY A 597 10.30 -34.66 -25.22
CA GLY A 597 10.55 -33.59 -24.25
C GLY A 597 11.35 -34.07 -23.04
N GLN A 598 11.69 -33.14 -22.13
CA GLN A 598 12.36 -33.43 -20.86
C GLN A 598 11.34 -33.46 -19.73
N GLN A 599 11.61 -34.24 -18.67
CA GLN A 599 10.73 -34.26 -17.50
C GLN A 599 10.67 -32.89 -16.83
N ALA A 600 9.47 -32.32 -16.75
CA ALA A 600 9.26 -30.96 -16.24
C ALA A 600 9.55 -30.85 -14.74
N CYS A 601 8.98 -31.76 -13.95
CA CYS A 601 9.04 -31.74 -12.49
C CYS A 601 9.89 -32.91 -11.98
N ASN A 602 10.91 -32.62 -11.16
CA ASN A 602 11.87 -33.58 -10.62
C ASN A 602 12.08 -33.35 -9.11
#